data_AF-A0A8D8PHQ9-F1
#
_entry.id   AF-A0A8D8PHQ9-F1
#
_cell.length_a   1.000
_cell.length_b   1.000
_cell.length_c   1.000
_cell.angle_alpha   90.00
_cell.angle_beta   90.00
_cell.angle_gamma   90.00
#
_symmetry.space_group_name_H-M   'P 1'
#
loop_
_entity.id
_entity.type
_entity.pdbx_description
1 polymer ?
#
loop_
_entity_poly.entity_id
_entity_poly.type
_entity_poly.pdbx_seq_one_letter_code
_entity_poly.pdbx_strand_id
1 'polypeptide(L)'
;KDAYPEPPSRTSMENKQTAVPNPAVLITKVFYYTVDLPVSTFRGIVERFRGDKKAYYYHQKFRRVPELTQCQQGDFLCYYEAEMQWRRDYKVDQEIVKVMQNRLKACQQREGHSYVQNCQK
;
A
#
# COMPACT_ATOMS: atom_id res chain seq x y z
N LYS A 1 -0.68 -0.50 -9.76
CA LYS A 1 -1.14 -1.68 -8.98
C LYS A 1 -0.05 -2.76 -8.89
N ASP A 2 1.07 -2.61 -9.61
CA ASP A 2 2.08 -3.67 -9.73
C ASP A 2 2.91 -3.87 -8.44
N ALA A 3 3.16 -2.80 -7.69
CA ALA A 3 3.84 -2.88 -6.39
C ALA A 3 2.98 -3.54 -5.29
N TYR A 4 1.66 -3.43 -5.38
CA TYR A 4 0.69 -4.04 -4.46
C TYR A 4 -0.36 -4.82 -5.27
N PRO A 5 -0.03 -6.05 -5.73
CA PRO A 5 -0.93 -6.84 -6.55
C PRO A 5 -2.13 -7.32 -5.74
N GLU A 6 -3.32 -7.24 -6.33
CA GLU A 6 -4.55 -7.78 -5.77
C GLU A 6 -5.25 -8.65 -6.82
N PRO A 7 -5.50 -9.94 -6.54
CA PRO A 7 -6.31 -10.76 -7.43
C PRO A 7 -7.74 -10.19 -7.48
N PRO A 8 -8.45 -10.36 -8.60
CA PRO A 8 -9.83 -9.91 -8.68
C PRO A 8 -10.68 -10.64 -7.63
N SER A 9 -11.45 -9.86 -6.85
CA SER A 9 -12.35 -10.42 -5.84
C SER A 9 -13.44 -11.26 -6.53
N ARG A 10 -13.58 -12.52 -6.10
CA ARG A 10 -14.64 -13.44 -6.54
C ARG A 10 -15.48 -13.83 -5.33
N THR A 11 -16.63 -13.19 -5.18
CA THR A 11 -17.62 -13.58 -4.18
C THR A 11 -18.64 -14.51 -4.82
N SER A 12 -18.91 -15.66 -4.21
CA SER A 12 -20.01 -16.52 -4.64
C SER A 12 -21.35 -15.78 -4.49
N MET A 13 -22.31 -16.05 -5.37
CA MET A 13 -23.66 -15.54 -5.18
C MET A 13 -24.28 -16.15 -3.92
N GLU A 14 -24.99 -15.34 -3.14
CA GLU A 14 -25.68 -15.79 -1.94
C GLU A 14 -26.85 -16.71 -2.33
N ASN A 15 -26.75 -18.00 -2.00
CA ASN A 15 -27.81 -18.98 -2.28
C ASN A 15 -28.85 -18.93 -1.14
N LYS A 16 -30.02 -18.34 -1.40
CA LYS A 16 -31.13 -18.24 -0.45
C LYS A 16 -31.88 -19.57 -0.37
N GLN A 17 -31.37 -20.50 0.45
CA GLN A 17 -32.00 -21.81 0.66
C GLN A 17 -33.27 -21.74 1.52
N THR A 18 -33.43 -20.68 2.33
CA THR A 18 -34.55 -20.50 3.26
C THR A 18 -35.34 -19.23 2.97
N ALA A 19 -36.66 -19.25 3.21
CA ALA A 19 -37.54 -18.10 3.03
C ALA A 19 -37.35 -16.99 4.10
N VAL A 20 -36.66 -17.30 5.20
CA VAL A 20 -36.32 -16.33 6.25
C VAL A 20 -35.14 -15.45 5.79
N PRO A 21 -35.23 -14.11 5.90
CA PRO A 21 -34.15 -13.22 5.50
C PRO A 21 -32.92 -13.37 6.40
N ASN A 22 -31.73 -13.40 5.80
CA ASN A 22 -30.46 -13.44 6.52
C ASN A 22 -30.25 -12.14 7.33
N PRO A 23 -30.07 -12.19 8.66
CA PRO A 23 -29.88 -11.00 9.49
C PRO A 23 -28.62 -10.19 9.11
N ALA A 24 -27.61 -10.83 8.50
CA ALA A 24 -26.42 -10.13 8.01
C ALA A 24 -26.76 -9.08 6.92
N VAL A 25 -27.77 -9.33 6.09
CA VAL A 25 -28.19 -8.40 5.03
C VAL A 25 -28.90 -7.18 5.64
N LEU A 26 -29.59 -7.35 6.77
CA LEU A 26 -30.21 -6.23 7.46
C LEU A 26 -29.16 -5.33 8.12
N ILE A 27 -28.19 -5.94 8.83
CA ILE A 27 -27.12 -5.20 9.51
C ILE A 27 -26.28 -4.40 8.52
N THR A 28 -25.91 -4.99 7.38
CA THR A 28 -25.14 -4.29 6.34
C THR A 28 -25.90 -3.10 5.77
N LYS A 29 -27.22 -3.22 5.55
CA LYS A 29 -28.05 -2.08 5.14
C LYS A 29 -28.12 -0.99 6.19
N VAL A 30 -28.31 -1.35 7.47
CA VAL A 30 -28.33 -0.36 8.55
C VAL A 30 -26.99 0.37 8.62
N PHE A 31 -25.87 -0.34 8.56
CA PHE A 31 -24.53 0.27 8.54
C PHE A 31 -24.35 1.23 7.35
N TYR A 32 -24.79 0.82 6.16
CA TYR A 32 -24.70 1.66 4.96
C TYR A 32 -25.43 3.00 5.13
N TYR A 33 -26.68 2.98 5.61
CA TYR A 33 -27.48 4.20 5.75
C TYR A 33 -27.06 5.07 6.94
N THR A 34 -26.58 4.46 8.03
CA THR A 34 -26.24 5.18 9.27
C THR A 34 -24.81 5.71 9.28
N VAL A 35 -23.86 5.02 8.63
CA VAL A 35 -22.43 5.34 8.70
C VAL A 35 -21.86 5.68 7.32
N ASP A 36 -21.93 4.77 6.35
CA ASP A 36 -21.23 4.97 5.07
C ASP A 36 -21.77 6.17 4.27
N LEU A 37 -23.09 6.34 4.21
CA LEU A 37 -23.74 7.43 3.47
C LEU A 37 -23.39 8.82 4.04
N PRO A 38 -23.54 9.11 5.35
CA PRO A 38 -23.11 10.40 5.89
C PRO A 38 -21.60 10.61 5.81
N VAL A 39 -20.76 9.57 5.97
CA VAL A 39 -19.30 9.70 5.86
C VAL A 39 -18.86 10.02 4.42
N SER A 40 -19.44 9.35 3.43
CA SER A 40 -19.11 9.59 2.02
C SER A 40 -19.56 10.98 1.55
N THR A 41 -20.74 11.45 1.97
CA THR A 41 -21.19 12.82 1.67
C THR A 41 -20.30 13.87 2.31
N PHE A 42 -19.90 13.68 3.58
CA PHE A 42 -18.96 14.58 4.25
C PHE A 42 -17.59 14.61 3.55
N ARG A 43 -17.07 13.44 3.16
CA ARG A 43 -15.84 13.34 2.36
C ARG A 43 -15.95 14.14 1.05
N GLY A 44 -17.08 14.04 0.35
CA GLY A 44 -17.32 14.81 -0.88
C GLY A 44 -17.31 16.33 -0.66
N ILE A 45 -17.87 16.81 0.46
CA ILE A 45 -17.82 18.23 0.84
C ILE A 45 -16.37 18.67 1.07
N VAL A 46 -15.59 17.89 1.83
CA VAL A 46 -14.17 18.18 2.12
C VAL A 46 -13.32 18.17 0.85
N GLU A 47 -13.54 17.20 -0.04
CA GLU A 47 -12.83 17.11 -1.32
C GLU A 47 -13.13 18.31 -2.22
N ARG A 48 -14.37 18.83 -2.22
CA ARG A 48 -14.74 20.05 -2.94
C ARG A 48 -13.95 21.26 -2.45
N PHE A 49 -13.84 21.46 -1.13
CA PHE A 49 -13.04 22.55 -0.57
C PHE A 49 -11.53 22.40 -0.86
N ARG A 50 -11.03 21.16 -0.97
CA ARG A 50 -9.62 20.89 -1.29
C ARG A 50 -9.32 21.07 -2.78
N GLY A 51 -10.29 20.78 -3.65
CA GLY A 51 -10.17 20.91 -5.11
C GLY A 51 -9.79 22.31 -5.57
N ASP A 52 -10.29 23.34 -4.88
CA ASP A 52 -10.04 24.74 -5.21
C ASP A 52 -8.60 25.21 -4.91
N LYS A 53 -7.82 24.43 -4.14
CA LYS A 53 -6.44 24.78 -3.72
C LYS A 53 -5.48 23.61 -3.86
N LYS A 54 -5.32 23.09 -5.09
CA LYS A 54 -4.42 21.95 -5.34
C LYS A 54 -2.95 22.35 -5.24
N ALA A 55 -2.29 22.00 -4.13
CA ALA A 55 -0.84 22.08 -4.00
C ALA A 55 -0.17 20.88 -4.70
N TYR A 56 0.85 21.14 -5.51
CA TYR A 56 1.64 20.12 -6.19
C TYR A 56 2.89 19.78 -5.37
N TYR A 57 3.25 18.51 -5.33
CA TYR A 57 4.49 18.03 -4.73
C TYR A 57 5.20 17.09 -5.70
N TYR A 58 6.54 17.08 -5.64
CA TYR A 58 7.39 16.28 -6.52
C TYR A 58 8.23 15.30 -5.69
N HIS A 59 8.48 14.13 -6.26
CA HIS A 59 9.40 13.17 -5.66
C HIS A 59 10.84 13.61 -5.95
N GLN A 60 11.66 13.70 -4.91
CA GLN A 60 13.07 14.06 -5.04
C GLN A 60 13.82 12.93 -5.76
N LYS A 61 14.61 13.30 -6.78
CA LYS A 61 15.48 12.38 -7.52
C LYS A 61 16.92 12.71 -7.22
N PHE A 62 17.64 11.77 -6.64
CA PHE A 62 19.07 11.91 -6.38
C PHE A 62 19.87 11.34 -7.55
N ARG A 63 20.87 12.10 -8.02
CA ARG A 63 21.84 11.59 -9.00
C ARG A 63 22.80 10.63 -8.30
N ARG A 64 23.26 9.60 -9.03
CA ARG A 64 24.30 8.69 -8.56
C ARG A 64 25.67 9.39 -8.50
N VAL A 65 26.41 9.09 -7.44
CA VAL A 65 27.77 9.49 -7.09
C VAL A 65 28.65 8.23 -7.18
N PRO A 66 29.96 8.37 -7.47
CA PRO A 66 30.91 7.26 -7.37
C PRO A 66 30.82 6.52 -6.03
N GLU A 67 31.07 5.22 -6.08
CA GLU A 67 31.13 4.38 -4.89
C GLU A 67 32.46 4.55 -4.15
N LEU A 68 32.50 4.08 -2.91
CA LEU A 68 33.68 4.19 -2.05
C LEU A 68 34.94 3.52 -2.65
N THR A 69 34.75 2.52 -3.51
CA THR A 69 35.82 1.79 -4.22
C THR A 69 36.55 2.63 -5.26
N GLN A 70 35.93 3.71 -5.73
CA GLN A 70 36.47 4.58 -6.78
C GLN A 70 37.16 5.84 -6.20
N CYS A 71 37.04 6.08 -4.90
CA CYS A 71 37.61 7.23 -4.22
C CYS A 71 39.12 7.06 -3.96
N GLN A 72 39.90 8.14 -4.12
CA GLN A 72 41.31 8.16 -3.75
C GLN A 72 41.50 8.09 -2.24
N GLN A 73 42.65 7.57 -1.80
CA GLN A 73 42.95 7.46 -0.38
C GLN A 73 43.17 8.85 0.25
N GLY A 74 42.39 9.19 1.28
CA GLY A 74 42.49 10.48 1.98
C GLY A 74 41.56 11.58 1.46
N ASP A 75 40.75 11.31 0.44
CA ASP A 75 39.70 12.23 -0.02
C ASP A 75 38.42 12.06 0.82
N PHE A 76 38.31 12.85 1.89
CA PHE A 76 37.16 12.82 2.79
C PHE A 76 35.85 13.31 2.15
N LEU A 77 35.92 14.17 1.12
CA LEU A 77 34.72 14.66 0.43
C LEU A 77 34.09 13.52 -0.38
N CYS A 78 34.91 12.79 -1.13
CA CYS A 78 34.45 11.62 -1.88
C CYS A 78 33.84 10.56 -0.95
N TYR A 79 34.48 10.30 0.20
CA TYR A 79 33.95 9.35 1.19
C TYR A 79 32.59 9.77 1.73
N TYR A 80 32.42 11.05 2.04
CA TYR A 80 31.17 11.56 2.57
C TYR A 80 30.02 11.40 1.57
N GLU A 81 30.22 11.76 0.30
CA GLU A 81 29.18 11.65 -0.72
C GLU A 81 28.79 10.18 -0.99
N ALA A 82 29.79 9.30 -1.08
CA ALA A 82 29.58 7.87 -1.28
C ALA A 82 28.84 7.23 -0.08
N GLU A 83 29.22 7.57 1.15
CA GLU A 83 28.55 7.08 2.35
C GLU A 83 27.09 7.57 2.41
N MET A 84 26.84 8.83 2.07
CA MET A 84 25.47 9.37 2.03
C MET A 84 24.60 8.75 0.93
N GLN A 85 25.19 8.33 -0.19
CA GLN A 85 24.49 7.52 -1.18
C GLN A 85 24.13 6.14 -0.61
N TRP A 86 25.10 5.44 -0.03
CA TRP A 86 24.88 4.11 0.55
C TRP A 86 23.83 4.13 1.67
N ARG A 87 23.87 5.12 2.57
CA ARG A 87 22.87 5.29 3.63
C ARG A 87 21.45 5.50 3.09
N ARG A 88 21.31 6.16 1.93
CA ARG A 88 19.99 6.33 1.28
C ARG A 88 19.53 5.04 0.64
N ASP A 89 20.40 4.35 -0.10
CA ASP A 89 20.08 3.07 -0.73
C ASP A 89 19.71 2.03 0.32
N TYR A 90 20.43 1.97 1.44
CA TYR A 90 20.09 1.09 2.56
C TYR A 90 18.68 1.34 3.12
N LYS A 91 18.25 2.60 3.24
CA LYS A 91 16.88 2.93 3.65
C LYS A 91 15.84 2.51 2.59
N VAL A 92 16.17 2.64 1.31
CA VAL A 92 15.30 2.17 0.22
C VAL A 92 15.14 0.65 0.30
N ASP A 93 16.24 -0.08 0.53
CA ASP A 93 16.21 -1.54 0.66
C ASP A 93 15.38 -2.01 1.87
N GLN A 94 15.46 -1.28 2.99
CA GLN A 94 14.58 -1.53 4.14
C GLN A 94 13.10 -1.40 3.77
N GLU A 95 12.72 -0.37 3.02
CA GLU A 95 11.35 -0.20 2.55
C GLU A 95 10.96 -1.24 1.50
N ILE A 96 11.88 -1.70 0.64
CA ILE A 96 11.64 -2.82 -0.29
C ILE A 96 11.29 -4.09 0.48
N VAL A 97 12.07 -4.45 1.50
CA VAL A 97 11.79 -5.63 2.34
C VAL A 97 10.43 -5.50 3.02
N LYS A 98 10.10 -4.32 3.53
CA LYS A 98 8.80 -4.05 4.16
C LYS A 98 7.64 -4.17 3.18
N VAL A 99 7.78 -3.71 1.94
CA VAL A 99 6.78 -3.93 0.89
C VAL A 99 6.59 -5.42 0.63
N MET A 100 7.68 -6.20 0.52
CA MET A 100 7.58 -7.65 0.33
C MET A 100 6.90 -8.34 1.53
N GLN A 101 7.20 -7.94 2.77
CA GLN A 101 6.52 -8.45 3.96
C GLN A 101 5.03 -8.10 3.95
N ASN A 102 4.66 -6.88 3.56
CA ASN A 102 3.27 -6.47 3.45
C ASN A 102 2.52 -7.31 2.39
N ARG A 103 3.17 -7.63 1.27
CA ARG A 103 2.61 -8.51 0.24
C ARG A 103 2.37 -9.92 0.76
N LEU A 104 3.33 -10.49 1.50
CA LEU A 104 3.19 -11.82 2.09
C LEU A 104 2.05 -11.87 3.10
N LYS A 105 1.98 -10.88 4.01
CA LYS A 105 0.90 -10.77 5.00
C LYS A 105 -0.47 -10.60 4.34
N ALA A 106 -0.55 -9.75 3.31
CA ALA A 106 -1.78 -9.55 2.55
C ALA A 106 -2.23 -10.84 1.85
N CYS A 107 -1.29 -11.61 1.29
CA CYS A 107 -1.58 -12.90 0.66
C CYS A 107 -2.12 -13.91 1.68
N GLN A 108 -1.43 -14.06 2.82
CA GLN A 108 -1.85 -14.96 3.89
C GLN A 108 -3.27 -14.65 4.39
N GLN A 109 -3.58 -13.36 4.60
CA GLN A 109 -4.91 -12.95 5.07
C GLN A 109 -6.02 -13.20 4.02
N ARG A 110 -5.71 -13.06 2.72
CA ARG A 110 -6.70 -13.25 1.65
C ARG A 110 -7.01 -14.70 1.38
N GLU A 111 -6.00 -15.57 1.41
CA GLU A 111 -6.16 -16.99 1.08
C GLU A 111 -6.62 -17.83 2.27
N GLY A 112 -6.43 -17.34 3.49
CA GLY A 112 -6.96 -17.97 4.70
C GLY A 112 -6.31 -19.33 4.93
N HIS A 113 -7.04 -20.42 4.71
CA HIS A 113 -6.57 -21.78 5.00
C HIS A 113 -5.67 -22.36 3.89
N SER A 114 -5.83 -21.89 2.65
CA SER A 114 -5.07 -22.39 1.48
C SER A 114 -3.81 -21.59 1.16
N TYR A 115 -3.36 -20.77 2.11
CA TYR A 115 -2.23 -19.84 1.91
C TYR A 115 -0.90 -20.54 1.59
N VAL A 116 -0.70 -21.75 2.11
CA VAL A 116 0.56 -22.50 1.91
C VAL A 116 0.77 -22.89 0.45
N GLN A 117 -0.30 -23.09 -0.32
CA GLN A 117 -0.21 -23.49 -1.74
C GLN A 117 -0.24 -22.28 -2.67
N ASN A 118 -1.10 -21.31 -2.36
CA ASN A 118 -1.39 -20.21 -3.27
C ASN A 118 -0.41 -19.01 -3.09
N CYS A 119 0.18 -18.79 -1.90
CA CYS A 119 1.19 -17.75 -1.61
C CYS A 119 2.66 -18.16 -1.81
N GLN A 120 2.97 -19.21 -2.58
CA GLN A 120 4.36 -19.70 -2.72
C GLN A 120 5.28 -18.84 -3.61
N LYS A 121 4.72 -17.84 -4.30
CA LYS A 121 5.44 -16.97 -5.24
C LYS A 121 5.81 -15.63 -4.61
#